data_AF-A0A4P8XP25-F1
#
_entry.id   AF-A0A4P8XP25-F1
#
_cell.length_a   1.000
_cell.length_b   1.000
_cell.length_c   1.000
_cell.angle_alpha   90.00
_cell.angle_beta   90.00
_cell.angle_gamma   90.00
#
_symmetry.space_group_name_H-M   'P 1'
#
loop_
_entity.id
_entity.type
_entity.pdbx_description
1 polymer ?
#
loop_
_entity_poly.entity_id
_entity_poly.type
_entity_poly.pdbx_seq_one_letter_code
_entity_poly.pdbx_strand_id
1 'polypeptide(L)' 'MNRYDKAFKEEAVRLSDEIGPKKAAEQLGVAYHTLQGWRKQRTLHWCSVHNKGV' A
#
# COMPACT_ATOMS: atom_id res chain seq x y z
N MET A 1 -8.83 -4.90 15.50
CA MET A 1 -9.25 -5.57 14.25
C MET A 1 -8.64 -4.80 13.08
N ASN A 2 -7.51 -5.25 12.52
CA ASN A 2 -6.99 -4.64 11.29
C ASN A 2 -7.85 -5.20 10.14
N ARG A 3 -8.70 -4.36 9.54
CA ARG A 3 -9.73 -4.72 8.52
C ARG A 3 -9.16 -5.47 7.31
N TYR A 4 -7.84 -5.43 7.10
CA TYR A 4 -7.14 -6.03 5.97
C TYR A 4 -5.83 -6.68 6.42
N ASP A 5 -5.60 -7.91 5.99
CA ASP A 5 -4.36 -8.66 6.19
C ASP A 5 -3.14 -7.98 5.56
N LYS A 6 -1.94 -8.26 6.08
CA LYS A 6 -0.69 -7.74 5.49
C LYS A 6 -0.53 -8.18 4.04
N ALA A 7 -0.79 -9.46 3.75
CA ALA A 7 -0.73 -10.01 2.40
C ALA A 7 -1.68 -9.27 1.44
N PHE A 8 -2.89 -8.97 1.89
CA PHE A 8 -3.86 -8.20 1.11
C PHE A 8 -3.36 -6.79 0.78
N LYS A 9 -2.75 -6.09 1.75
CA LYS A 9 -2.19 -4.75 1.52
C LYS A 9 -1.01 -4.80 0.54
N GLU A 10 -0.15 -5.82 0.61
CA GLU A 10 0.96 -6.01 -0.33
C GLU A 10 0.49 -6.32 -1.75
N GLU A 11 -0.48 -7.21 -1.89
CA GLU A 11 -1.07 -7.57 -3.18
C GLU A 11 -1.78 -6.36 -3.80
N ALA A 12 -2.54 -5.61 -2.98
CA ALA A 12 -3.17 -4.38 -3.42
C ALA A 12 -2.15 -3.34 -3.93
N VAL A 13 -1.03 -3.18 -3.22
CA VAL A 13 0.05 -2.29 -3.65
C VAL A 13 0.70 -2.78 -4.94
N ARG A 14 1.01 -4.07 -5.08
CA ARG A 14 1.55 -4.66 -6.32
C ARG A 14 0.61 -4.47 -7.50
N LEU A 15 -0.67 -4.83 -7.34
CA LEU A 15 -1.70 -4.64 -8.35
C LEU A 15 -1.80 -3.18 -8.77
N SER A 16 -1.70 -2.25 -7.82
CA SER A 16 -1.69 -0.82 -8.08
C SER A 16 -0.46 -0.31 -8.84
N ASP A 17 0.66 -1.03 -8.81
CA ASP A 17 1.85 -0.76 -9.62
C ASP A 17 1.63 -1.25 -11.07
N GLU A 18 0.89 -2.35 -11.29
CA GLU A 18 0.59 -2.90 -12.63
C GLU A 18 -0.55 -2.20 -13.37
N ILE A 19 -1.75 -2.11 -12.77
CA ILE A 19 -2.95 -1.58 -13.44
C ILE A 19 -3.26 -0.12 -13.07
N GLY A 20 -2.51 0.42 -12.11
CA GLY A 20 -2.69 1.76 -11.55
C GLY A 20 -3.61 1.78 -10.31
N PRO A 21 -3.42 2.76 -9.40
CA PRO A 21 -4.09 2.79 -8.10
C PRO A 21 -5.59 3.04 -8.18
N LYS A 22 -6.09 3.66 -9.24
CA LYS A 22 -7.54 3.90 -9.41
C LYS A 22 -8.27 2.60 -9.75
N LYS A 23 -7.78 1.88 -10.77
CA LYS A 23 -8.34 0.58 -11.19
C LYS A 23 -8.18 -0.50 -10.13
N ALA A 24 -7.02 -0.56 -9.46
CA ALA A 24 -6.80 -1.51 -8.37
C ALA A 24 -7.73 -1.25 -7.18
N ALA A 25 -7.99 0.02 -6.84
CA ALA A 25 -8.95 0.37 -5.80
C ALA A 25 -10.38 -0.09 -6.14
N GLU A 26 -10.82 0.15 -7.38
CA GLU A 26 -12.13 -0.30 -7.87
C GLU A 26 -12.26 -1.84 -7.88
N GLN A 27 -11.23 -2.56 -8.34
CA GLN A 27 -11.27 -4.02 -8.44
C GLN A 27 -11.25 -4.72 -7.08
N LEU A 28 -10.53 -4.15 -6.11
CA LEU A 28 -10.44 -4.68 -4.75
C LEU A 28 -11.57 -4.18 -3.83
N GLY A 29 -12.41 -3.26 -4.31
CA GLY A 29 -13.46 -2.62 -3.51
C GLY A 29 -12.92 -1.78 -2.35
N VAL A 30 -11.68 -1.29 -2.46
CA VAL A 30 -11.04 -0.45 -1.45
C VAL A 30 -11.04 1.00 -1.88
N ALA A 31 -11.08 1.92 -0.93
CA ALA A 31 -11.04 3.32 -1.30
C ALA A 31 -9.64 3.72 -1.80
N TYR A 32 -9.60 4.52 -2.86
CA TYR A 32 -8.35 5.01 -3.48
C TYR A 32 -7.38 5.65 -2.47
N HIS A 33 -7.92 6.45 -1.54
CA HIS A 33 -7.13 7.09 -0.49
C HIS A 33 -6.50 6.07 0.48
N THR A 34 -7.16 4.95 0.71
CA THR A 34 -6.63 3.85 1.55
C THR A 34 -5.44 3.19 0.86
N LEU A 35 -5.56 2.90 -0.44
CA LEU A 35 -4.51 2.28 -1.25
C LEU A 35 -3.27 3.19 -1.35
N GLN A 36 -3.48 4.48 -1.56
CA GLN A 36 -2.43 5.50 -1.49
C GLN A 36 -1.73 5.52 -0.13
N GLY A 37 -2.49 5.39 0.96
CA GLY A 37 -1.94 5.27 2.32
C GLY A 37 -1.05 4.03 2.48
N TRP A 38 -1.42 2.90 1.88
CA TRP A 38 -0.60 1.68 1.91
C TRP A 38 0.70 1.81 1.11
N ARG A 39 0.67 2.49 -0.05
CA ARG A 39 1.88 2.83 -0.81
C ARG A 39 2.84 3.69 0.00
N LYS A 40 2.32 4.72 0.69
CA LYS A 40 3.14 5.55 1.59
C LYS A 40 3.70 4.76 2.77
N GLN A 41 2.94 3.83 3.34
CA GLN A 41 3.42 2.97 4.42
C GLN A 41 4.54 2.03 3.95
N ARG A 42 4.51 1.54 2.71
CA ARG A 42 5.61 0.76 2.11
C ARG A 42 6.89 1.60 2.02
N THR A 43 6.79 2.85 1.56
CA THR A 43 7.95 3.75 1.48
C THR A 43 8.42 4.21 2.86
N LEU A 44 7.52 4.48 3.80
CA LEU A 44 7.88 4.86 5.18
C LEU A 44 8.52 3.71 5.95
N HIS A 45 8.07 2.46 5.75
CA HIS A 45 8.77 1.30 6.30
C HIS A 45 10.21 1.24 5.77
N TRP A 46 10.40 1.49 4.47
CA TRP A 46 11.72 1.53 3.85
C TRP A 46 12.58 2.74 4.32
N CYS A 47 11.99 3.93 4.48
CA CYS A 47 12.68 5.11 4.99
C CYS A 47 12.98 5.03 6.48
N SER A 48 12.09 4.47 7.29
CA SER A 48 12.30 4.34 8.74
C SER A 48 13.31 3.24 9.07
N VAL A 49 13.49 2.25 8.19
CA VAL A 49 14.56 1.25 8.28
C VAL A 49 15.92 1.81 7.84
N HIS A 50 15.96 2.77 6.92
CA HIS A 50 17.21 3.36 6.41
C HIS A 50 17.58 4.74 7.01
N ASN A 51 16.80 5.29 7.93
CA ASN A 51 17.14 6.52 8.67
C ASN A 51 17.51 6.21 10.13
N LYS A 52 18.50 5.33 10.29
CA LYS A 52 19.31 5.15 11.51
C LYS A 52 20.77 5.30 11.09
N GLY A 53 21.12 6.49 10.64
CA GLY A 53 22.46 6.86 10.24
C GLY A 53 22.60 8.35 10.46
N VAL A 54 23.28 8.67 11.57
CA VAL A 54 23.84 9.96 11.99
C VAL A 54 24.26 10.91 10.86
#